data_AF-A0A7C6N9C7-F1
#
_entry.id   AF-A0A7C6N9C7-F1
#
_cell.length_a   1.000
_cell.length_b   1.000
_cell.length_c   1.000
_cell.angle_alpha   90.00
_cell.angle_beta   90.00
_cell.angle_gamma   90.00
#
_symmetry.space_group_name_H-M   'P 1'
#
loop_
_entity.id
_entity.type
_entity.pdbx_description
1 polymer ?
#
loop_
_entity_poly.entity_id
_entity_poly.type
_entity_poly.pdbx_seq_one_letter_code
_entity_poly.pdbx_strand_id
1 'polypeptide(L)'
;MELLAIFTTAFVVGFSGAMMPGPLLTVTIGESARRGFSAGPLLVLGHAVLELVLILALVGGLSIYLTRTAVTHTIAIFGGAFLIYMGYGMARDARAGRVALDLEEAGGSDGTFASKEPPAEGAGKGRSRMHPVVAGVLTS
;
A
#
# COMPACT_ATOMS: atom_id res chain seq x y z
N MET A 1 -9.26 -15.85 -30.08
CA MET A 1 -10.17 -16.09 -28.94
C MET A 1 -9.39 -16.50 -27.68
N GLU A 2 -8.45 -17.45 -27.77
CA GLU A 2 -7.66 -17.93 -26.60
C GLU A 2 -6.86 -16.86 -25.85
N LEU A 3 -6.13 -15.97 -26.54
CA LEU A 3 -5.34 -14.91 -25.87
C LEU A 3 -6.19 -13.94 -25.05
N LEU A 4 -7.37 -13.56 -25.57
CA LEU A 4 -8.32 -12.73 -24.85
C LEU A 4 -8.89 -13.47 -23.63
N ALA A 5 -9.16 -14.77 -23.74
CA ALA A 5 -9.63 -15.57 -22.62
C ALA A 5 -8.57 -15.65 -21.51
N ILE A 6 -7.31 -15.93 -21.84
CA ILE A 6 -6.21 -15.99 -20.87
C ILE A 6 -5.96 -14.61 -20.25
N PHE A 7 -5.94 -13.54 -21.05
CA PHE A 7 -5.80 -12.18 -20.55
C PHE A 7 -6.92 -11.81 -19.56
N THR A 8 -8.18 -12.03 -19.95
CA THR A 8 -9.33 -11.62 -19.13
C THR A 8 -9.40 -12.43 -17.84
N THR A 9 -9.15 -13.75 -17.91
CA THR A 9 -9.13 -14.61 -16.73
C THR A 9 -7.99 -14.25 -15.79
N ALA A 10 -6.76 -14.11 -16.30
CA ALA A 10 -5.61 -13.71 -15.48
C ALA A 10 -5.81 -12.31 -14.86
N PHE A 11 -6.34 -11.35 -15.63
CA PHE A 11 -6.65 -10.03 -15.14
C PHE A 11 -7.69 -10.08 -14.02
N VAL A 12 -8.82 -10.75 -14.21
CA VAL A 12 -9.89 -10.84 -13.20
C VAL A 12 -9.41 -11.55 -11.94
N VAL A 13 -8.67 -12.66 -12.09
CA VAL A 13 -8.12 -13.42 -10.95
C VAL A 13 -7.11 -12.58 -10.17
N GLY A 14 -6.15 -11.95 -10.86
CA GLY A 14 -5.14 -11.11 -10.23
C GLY A 14 -5.73 -9.86 -9.59
N PHE A 15 -6.66 -9.19 -10.28
CA PHE A 15 -7.35 -8.00 -9.81
C PHE A 15 -8.23 -8.28 -8.59
N SER A 16 -8.94 -9.42 -8.56
CA SER A 16 -9.71 -9.86 -7.40
C SER A 16 -8.83 -10.05 -6.17
N GLY A 17 -7.66 -10.68 -6.35
CA GLY A 17 -6.67 -10.84 -5.28
C GLY A 17 -6.15 -9.50 -4.75
N ALA A 18 -5.79 -8.59 -5.66
CA ALA A 18 -5.25 -7.27 -5.30
C ALA A 18 -6.29 -6.34 -4.64
N MET A 19 -7.57 -6.46 -5.00
CA MET A 19 -8.66 -5.65 -4.43
C MET A 19 -9.30 -6.22 -3.18
N MET A 20 -8.99 -7.47 -2.79
CA MET A 20 -9.59 -8.08 -1.62
C MET A 20 -9.38 -7.17 -0.41
N PRO A 21 -10.45 -6.75 0.30
CA PRO A 21 -10.31 -5.84 1.43
C PRO A 21 -9.50 -6.53 2.51
N GLY A 22 -8.24 -6.10 2.66
CA GLY A 22 -7.27 -6.69 3.56
C GLY A 22 -6.35 -5.63 4.17
N PRO A 23 -5.57 -5.98 5.20
CA PRO A 23 -4.73 -5.03 5.92
C PRO A 23 -3.74 -4.27 5.03
N LEU A 24 -3.12 -4.95 4.06
CA LEU A 24 -2.16 -4.30 3.14
C LEU A 24 -2.85 -3.29 2.21
N LEU A 25 -4.04 -3.59 1.70
CA LEU A 25 -4.80 -2.65 0.88
C LEU A 25 -5.22 -1.44 1.72
N THR A 26 -5.71 -1.64 2.95
CA THR A 26 -6.10 -0.53 3.85
C THR A 26 -4.91 0.38 4.17
N VAL A 27 -3.75 -0.20 4.50
CA VAL A 27 -2.53 0.57 4.76
C VAL A 27 -2.06 1.27 3.48
N THR A 28 -2.18 0.62 2.31
CA THR A 28 -1.83 1.23 1.02
C THR A 28 -2.70 2.43 0.71
N ILE A 29 -4.01 2.36 0.94
CA ILE A 29 -4.92 3.51 0.78
C ILE A 29 -4.53 4.63 1.75
N GLY A 30 -4.34 4.29 3.03
CA GLY A 30 -3.98 5.27 4.06
C GLY A 30 -2.67 6.00 3.75
N GLU A 31 -1.62 5.26 3.40
CA GLU A 31 -0.32 5.87 3.07
C GLU A 31 -0.30 6.53 1.70
N SER A 32 -1.07 6.05 0.71
CA SER A 32 -1.19 6.74 -0.59
C SER A 32 -1.89 8.09 -0.44
N ALA A 33 -2.86 8.20 0.47
CA ALA A 33 -3.50 9.47 0.78
C ALA A 33 -2.55 10.45 1.50
N ARG A 34 -1.60 9.94 2.31
CA ARG A 34 -0.65 10.77 3.07
C ARG A 34 0.64 11.12 2.33
N ARG A 35 1.22 10.17 1.58
CA ARG A 35 2.54 10.25 0.92
C ARG A 35 2.45 10.30 -0.60
N GLY A 36 1.25 10.25 -1.18
CA GLY A 36 1.03 10.27 -2.62
C GLY A 36 1.22 8.91 -3.30
N PHE A 37 1.25 8.92 -4.64
CA PHE A 37 1.22 7.71 -5.48
C PHE A 37 2.38 6.74 -5.21
N SER A 38 3.56 7.24 -4.83
CA SER A 38 4.74 6.41 -4.58
C SER A 38 4.59 5.43 -3.42
N ALA A 39 3.65 5.66 -2.49
CA ALA A 39 3.41 4.76 -1.37
C ALA A 39 2.99 3.34 -1.81
N GLY A 40 2.15 3.24 -2.85
CA GLY A 40 1.66 1.97 -3.37
C GLY A 40 2.77 1.05 -3.90
N PRO A 41 3.54 1.50 -4.91
CA PRO A 41 4.66 0.71 -5.44
C PRO A 41 5.69 0.33 -4.37
N LEU A 42 6.00 1.22 -3.42
CA LEU A 42 6.96 0.95 -2.35
C LEU A 42 6.46 -0.15 -1.39
N LEU A 43 5.17 -0.11 -1.01
CA LEU A 43 4.57 -1.13 -0.14
C LEU A 43 4.52 -2.50 -0.82
N VAL A 44 4.10 -2.55 -2.09
CA VAL A 44 4.03 -3.78 -2.86
C VAL A 44 5.43 -4.38 -3.06
N LEU A 45 6.44 -3.54 -3.34
CA LEU A 45 7.83 -4.00 -3.46
C LEU A 45 8.32 -4.63 -2.15
N GLY A 46 8.08 -3.98 -1.01
CA GLY A 46 8.45 -4.52 0.30
C GLY A 46 7.75 -5.85 0.60
N HIS A 47 6.47 -5.96 0.26
CA HIS A 47 5.71 -7.20 0.39
C HIS A 47 6.27 -8.32 -0.50
N ALA A 48 6.51 -8.03 -1.78
CA ALA A 48 7.06 -8.99 -2.75
C ALA A 48 8.44 -9.51 -2.34
N VAL A 49 9.29 -8.69 -1.70
CA VAL A 49 10.58 -9.13 -1.16
C VAL A 49 10.38 -10.14 -0.03
N LEU A 50 9.45 -9.90 0.90
CA LEU A 50 9.15 -10.85 1.98
C LEU A 50 8.63 -12.19 1.43
N GLU A 51 7.75 -12.13 0.42
CA GLU A 51 7.25 -13.33 -0.25
C GLU A 51 8.38 -14.09 -0.96
N LEU A 52 9.26 -13.39 -1.68
CA LEU A 52 10.41 -14.01 -2.35
C LEU A 52 11.34 -14.70 -1.34
N VAL A 53 11.66 -14.04 -0.23
CA VAL A 53 12.48 -14.64 0.83
C VAL A 53 11.81 -15.89 1.39
N LEU A 54 10.51 -15.85 1.65
CA LEU A 54 9.76 -17.01 2.13
C LEU A 54 9.79 -18.16 1.11
N ILE A 55 9.57 -17.88 -0.17
CA ILE A 55 9.61 -18.89 -1.24
C ILE A 55 11.00 -19.53 -1.32
N LEU A 56 12.07 -18.72 -1.27
CA LEU A 56 13.44 -19.23 -1.25
C LEU A 56 13.69 -20.11 -0.02
N ALA A 57 13.18 -19.74 1.15
CA ALA A 57 13.28 -20.55 2.35
C ALA A 57 12.49 -21.87 2.23
N LEU A 58 11.30 -21.84 1.64
CA LEU A 58 10.47 -23.03 1.38
C LEU A 58 11.18 -24.02 0.46
N VAL A 59 11.76 -23.52 -0.64
CA VAL A 59 12.57 -24.30 -1.59
C VAL A 59 13.85 -24.81 -0.91
N GLY A 60 14.44 -24.03 -0.02
CA GLY A 60 15.60 -24.41 0.81
C GLY A 60 15.33 -25.44 1.91
N GLY A 61 14.09 -25.93 2.04
CA GLY A 61 13.73 -27.04 2.95
C GLY A 61 12.88 -26.65 4.15
N LEU A 62 12.51 -25.37 4.32
CA LEU A 62 11.59 -24.93 5.38
C LEU A 62 10.22 -25.62 5.29
N SER A 63 9.82 -26.03 4.08
CA SER A 63 8.59 -26.79 3.82
C SER A 63 8.51 -28.10 4.63
N ILE A 64 9.62 -28.79 4.86
CA ILE A 64 9.67 -30.05 5.64
C ILE A 64 9.32 -29.78 7.10
N TYR A 65 9.71 -28.62 7.63
CA TYR A 65 9.36 -28.22 8.99
C TYR A 65 7.90 -27.76 9.09
N LEU A 66 7.44 -26.95 8.13
CA LEU A 66 6.09 -26.38 8.11
C LEU A 66 4.98 -27.41 7.88
N THR A 67 5.29 -28.56 7.27
CA THR A 67 4.35 -29.67 7.02
C THR A 67 4.16 -30.58 8.24
N ARG A 68 4.92 -30.39 9.32
CA ARG A 68 4.67 -31.10 10.58
C ARG A 68 3.33 -30.67 11.14
N THR A 69 2.45 -31.63 11.45
CA THR A 69 1.09 -31.39 11.94
C THR A 69 1.04 -30.41 13.12
N ALA A 70 1.95 -30.53 14.08
CA ALA A 70 2.02 -29.63 15.23
C ALA A 70 2.30 -28.17 14.81
N VAL A 71 3.21 -27.96 13.86
CA VAL A 71 3.59 -26.63 13.36
C VAL A 71 2.45 -26.04 12.54
N THR A 72 1.89 -26.82 11.59
CA THR A 72 0.77 -26.37 10.76
C THR A 72 -0.45 -25.99 11.61
N HIS A 73 -0.83 -26.82 12.60
CA HIS A 73 -1.95 -26.51 13.50
C HIS A 73 -1.70 -25.26 14.32
N THR A 74 -0.49 -25.08 14.81
CA THR A 74 -0.12 -23.87 15.56
C THR A 74 -0.29 -22.64 14.68
N ILE A 75 0.30 -22.65 13.47
CA ILE A 75 0.17 -21.53 12.52
C ILE A 75 -1.29 -21.31 12.12
N ALA A 76 -2.07 -22.36 11.91
CA ALA A 76 -3.48 -22.25 11.54
C ALA A 76 -4.31 -21.59 12.65
N ILE A 77 -4.10 -21.97 13.91
CA ILE A 77 -4.83 -21.41 15.06
C ILE A 77 -4.43 -19.95 15.27
N PHE A 78 -3.13 -19.66 15.38
CA PHE A 78 -2.64 -18.31 15.63
C PHE A 78 -2.89 -17.38 14.44
N GLY A 79 -2.64 -17.86 13.22
CA GLY A 79 -2.92 -17.14 11.98
C GLY A 79 -4.40 -16.88 11.79
N GLY A 80 -5.26 -17.88 12.01
CA GLY A 80 -6.71 -17.73 11.95
C GLY A 80 -7.24 -16.74 12.98
N ALA A 81 -6.78 -16.83 14.23
CA ALA A 81 -7.13 -15.87 15.28
C ALA A 81 -6.68 -14.44 14.92
N PHE A 82 -5.48 -14.29 14.37
CA PHE A 82 -4.97 -13.01 13.90
C PHE A 82 -5.79 -12.45 12.74
N LEU A 83 -6.21 -13.28 11.79
CA LEU A 83 -7.09 -12.87 10.69
C LEU A 83 -8.46 -12.40 11.19
N ILE A 84 -9.05 -13.09 12.18
CA ILE A 84 -10.29 -12.65 12.82
C ILE A 84 -10.09 -11.31 13.53
N TYR A 85 -9.00 -11.16 14.28
CA TYR A 85 -8.65 -9.91 14.96
C TYR A 85 -8.53 -8.74 13.98
N MET A 86 -7.77 -8.93 12.90
CA MET A 86 -7.60 -7.92 11.85
C MET A 86 -8.92 -7.60 11.14
N GLY A 87 -9.70 -8.63 10.79
CA GLY A 87 -11.00 -8.46 10.14
C GLY A 87 -11.99 -7.71 11.02
N TYR A 88 -12.02 -7.99 12.32
CA TYR A 88 -12.85 -7.24 13.28
C TYR A 88 -12.43 -5.77 13.38
N GLY A 89 -11.12 -5.51 13.48
CA GLY A 89 -10.58 -4.14 13.50
C GLY A 89 -11.02 -3.35 12.26
N MET A 90 -10.83 -3.93 11.08
CA MET A 90 -11.24 -3.31 9.81
C MET A 90 -12.75 -3.07 9.73
N ALA A 91 -13.58 -4.04 10.12
CA ALA A 91 -15.03 -3.88 10.11
C ALA A 91 -15.49 -2.80 11.10
N ARG A 92 -14.85 -2.71 12.27
CA ARG A 92 -15.11 -1.65 13.26
C ARG A 92 -14.71 -0.29 12.71
N ASP A 93 -13.54 -0.15 12.14
CA ASP A 93 -13.02 1.14 11.63
C ASP A 93 -13.83 1.64 10.43
N ALA A 94 -14.25 0.71 9.55
CA ALA A 94 -15.17 1.00 8.46
C ALA A 94 -16.53 1.51 8.99
N ARG A 95 -17.09 0.87 10.02
CA ARG A 95 -18.36 1.30 10.65
C ARG A 95 -18.24 2.60 11.43
N ALA A 96 -17.08 2.87 12.01
CA ALA A 96 -16.82 4.07 12.80
C ALA A 96 -16.49 5.30 11.93
N GLY A 97 -16.45 5.17 10.60
CA GLY A 97 -16.16 6.28 9.69
C GLY A 97 -14.72 6.79 9.75
N ARG A 98 -13.81 6.08 10.43
CA ARG A 98 -12.37 6.45 10.53
C ARG A 98 -11.57 6.19 9.24
N VAL A 99 -12.26 5.77 8.19
CA VAL A 99 -11.74 5.78 6.82
C VAL A 99 -11.75 7.22 6.25
N ALA A 100 -12.35 8.17 6.97
CA ALA A 100 -12.16 9.60 6.72
C ALA A 100 -10.70 9.96 6.99
N LEU A 101 -10.00 10.25 5.90
CA LEU A 101 -8.64 10.74 5.84
C LEU A 101 -8.51 11.94 6.78
N ASP A 102 -7.85 11.74 7.92
CA ASP A 102 -7.35 12.85 8.70
C ASP A 102 -6.16 13.43 7.91
N LEU A 103 -6.49 14.32 6.98
CA LEU A 103 -5.53 15.18 6.31
C LEU A 103 -5.07 16.23 7.32
N GLU A 104 -4.46 15.79 8.42
CA GLU A 104 -3.67 16.66 9.25
C GLU A 104 -2.43 17.01 8.43
N GLU A 105 -2.42 18.24 7.92
CA GLU A 105 -1.26 18.94 7.39
C GLU A 105 -0.14 18.96 8.44
N ALA A 106 0.57 17.85 8.58
CA ALA A 106 1.84 17.82 9.30
C ALA A 106 2.94 18.31 8.34
N GLY A 107 3.02 19.62 8.21
CA GLY A 107 4.17 20.29 7.60
C GLY A 107 5.43 20.15 8.46
N GLY A 108 6.59 20.25 7.80
CA GLY A 108 7.77 20.93 8.35
C GLY A 108 9.01 20.08 8.63
N SER A 109 10.13 20.60 8.10
CA SER A 109 11.55 20.34 8.45
C SER A 109 12.23 19.12 7.83
N ASP A 110 13.00 19.31 6.75
CA ASP A 110 14.43 19.60 6.85
C ASP A 110 15.13 19.49 5.49
N GLY A 111 15.85 20.55 5.10
CA GLY A 111 16.62 20.57 3.87
C GLY A 111 17.20 21.94 3.53
N THR A 112 17.83 22.59 4.51
CA THR A 112 18.69 23.77 4.33
C THR A 112 19.72 23.53 3.23
N PHE A 113 19.63 24.24 2.12
CA PHE A 113 20.81 24.66 1.36
C PHE A 113 20.62 26.07 0.82
N ALA A 114 21.64 26.88 1.07
CA ALA A 114 21.64 28.32 0.97
C ALA A 114 21.85 28.83 -0.47
N SER A 115 21.19 29.94 -0.79
CA SER A 115 21.82 31.05 -1.51
C SER A 115 21.05 32.38 -1.29
N LYS A 116 21.77 33.39 -0.80
CA LYS A 116 21.52 34.84 -0.94
C LYS A 116 21.11 35.19 -2.39
N GLU A 117 20.30 36.19 -2.75
CA GLU A 117 20.01 37.57 -2.28
C GLU A 117 18.70 38.12 -2.98
N PRO A 118 18.17 39.32 -2.64
CA PRO A 118 16.78 39.80 -2.92
C PRO A 118 16.65 40.84 -4.09
N PRO A 119 15.58 41.67 -4.22
CA PRO A 119 14.20 41.39 -4.65
C PRO A 119 13.75 42.23 -5.89
N ALA A 120 12.75 41.79 -6.66
CA ALA A 120 12.00 42.68 -7.57
C ALA A 120 10.60 42.15 -7.92
N GLU A 121 9.59 42.87 -7.43
CA GLU A 121 8.40 43.38 -8.14
C GLU A 121 7.79 42.57 -9.31
N GLY A 122 6.48 42.28 -9.22
CA GLY A 122 5.69 41.91 -10.40
C GLY A 122 4.41 41.11 -10.12
N ALA A 123 3.28 41.80 -10.16
CA ALA A 123 1.93 41.22 -10.13
C ALA A 123 1.66 40.28 -11.33
N GLY A 124 0.89 39.20 -11.14
CA GLY A 124 0.57 38.30 -12.24
C GLY A 124 -0.33 37.10 -11.92
N LYS A 125 -1.60 37.38 -11.60
CA LYS A 125 -2.81 36.60 -11.92
C LYS A 125 -2.63 35.16 -12.47
N GLY A 126 -3.22 34.19 -11.74
CA GLY A 126 -3.69 32.93 -12.31
C GLY A 126 -3.17 31.66 -11.63
N ARG A 127 -3.48 31.44 -10.35
CA ARG A 127 -3.33 30.12 -9.72
C ARG A 127 -4.30 29.15 -10.40
N SER A 128 -3.84 28.49 -11.44
CA SER A 128 -4.44 27.23 -11.90
C SER A 128 -4.38 26.28 -10.72
N ARG A 129 -5.54 26.04 -10.08
CA ARG A 129 -5.72 24.95 -9.11
C ARG A 129 -5.56 23.65 -9.90
N MET A 130 -4.31 23.22 -10.10
CA MET A 130 -4.04 21.91 -10.68
C MET A 130 -4.56 20.88 -9.69
N HIS A 131 -5.46 20.02 -10.19
CA HIS A 131 -6.05 18.94 -9.42
C HIS A 131 -4.92 18.11 -8.80
N PRO A 132 -5.01 17.72 -7.51
CA PRO A 132 -3.91 17.07 -6.78
C PRO A 132 -3.37 15.82 -7.50
N VAL A 133 -4.21 15.16 -8.30
CA VAL A 133 -3.84 14.01 -9.13
C VAL A 133 -2.91 14.39 -10.29
N VAL A 134 -3.14 15.52 -10.96
CA VAL A 134 -2.29 15.97 -12.08
C VAL A 134 -0.97 16.51 -11.56
N ALA A 135 -0.99 17.17 -10.39
CA ALA A 135 0.23 17.60 -9.72
C ALA A 135 1.11 16.39 -9.34
N GLY A 136 0.52 15.33 -8.77
CA GLY A 136 1.26 14.12 -8.40
C GLY A 136 1.89 13.35 -9.58
N VAL A 137 1.25 13.36 -10.75
CA VAL A 137 1.78 12.72 -11.98
C VAL A 137 2.95 13.50 -12.58
N LEU A 138 2.99 14.83 -12.41
CA LEU A 138 4.03 15.69 -12.99
C LEU A 138 5.27 15.82 -12.09
N THR A 139 5.14 15.57 -10.79
CA THR A 139 6.24 15.71 -9.83
C THR A 139 6.85 14.37 -9.38
N SER A 140 6.36 13.24 -9.93
CA SER A 140 6.96 11.91 -9.77
C SER A 140 7.75 11.56 -11.02
#